data_AF-A0A830C472-F1
#
_entry.id   AF-A0A830C472-F1
#
_cell.length_a   1.000
_cell.length_b   1.000
_cell.length_c   1.000
_cell.angle_alpha   90.00
_cell.angle_beta   90.00
_cell.angle_gamma   90.00
#
_symmetry.space_group_name_H-M   'P 1'
#
loop_
_entity.id
_entity.type
_entity.pdbx_description
1 polymer ?
#
loop_
_entity_poly.entity_id
_entity_poly.type
_entity_poly.pdbx_seq_one_letter_code
_entity_poly.pdbx_strand_id
1 'polypeptide(L)'
;MWCYCRMVYMPMSYLYGKRFEDMYYPHSLIQDMIWDSCYVLTEPLLTRWPLNKLREKALRVTMTHIHYEDENSRYITGGCVMKVLSMLACWVEDPNGDHFKKTSR
;
A
#
# COMPACT_ATOMS: atom_id res chain seq x y z
N MET A 1 11.36 -0.24 19.20
CA MET A 1 10.62 0.86 18.54
C MET A 1 10.76 0.84 17.02
N TRP A 2 11.98 0.72 16.46
CA TRP A 2 12.22 0.80 15.00
C TRP A 2 11.60 -0.33 14.16
N CYS A 3 11.52 -1.56 14.68
CA CYS A 3 10.97 -2.70 13.94
C CYS A 3 9.46 -2.59 13.68
N TYR A 4 8.70 -2.05 14.65
CA TYR A 4 7.26 -1.87 14.50
C TYR A 4 6.92 -0.79 13.48
N CYS A 5 7.66 0.32 13.49
CA CYS A 5 7.49 1.37 12.49
C CYS A 5 7.72 0.80 11.08
N ARG A 6 8.79 0.02 10.88
CA ARG A 6 9.07 -0.60 9.57
C ARG A 6 7.89 -1.45 9.07
N MET A 7 7.35 -2.33 9.91
CA MET A 7 6.26 -3.22 9.51
C MET A 7 4.94 -2.47 9.23
N VAL A 8 4.73 -1.27 9.79
CA VAL A 8 3.55 -0.42 9.51
C VAL A 8 3.77 0.43 8.24
N TYR A 9 4.95 1.01 8.08
CA TYR A 9 5.26 1.87 6.94
C TYR A 9 5.37 1.08 5.62
N MET A 10 5.79 -0.19 5.66
CA MET A 10 5.87 -1.05 4.48
C MET A 10 4.52 -1.16 3.73
N PRO A 11 3.44 -1.71 4.33
CA PRO A 11 2.16 -1.84 3.66
C PRO A 11 1.51 -0.48 3.36
N MET A 12 1.66 0.54 4.20
CA MET A 12 1.17 1.89 3.86
C MET A 12 1.86 2.48 2.63
N SER A 13 3.18 2.33 2.52
CA SER A 13 3.91 2.79 1.35
C SER A 13 3.52 2.03 0.08
N TYR A 14 3.18 0.73 0.20
CA TYR A 14 2.65 -0.07 -0.90
C TYR A 14 1.29 0.43 -1.35
N LEU A 15 0.36 0.68 -0.42
CA LEU A 15 -0.99 1.19 -0.70
C LEU A 15 -0.95 2.58 -1.34
N TYR A 16 -0.12 3.48 -0.81
CA TYR A 16 0.13 4.79 -1.41
C TYR A 16 0.77 4.64 -2.81
N GLY A 17 1.72 3.72 -2.93
CA GLY A 17 2.33 3.34 -4.19
C GLY A 17 1.40 2.61 -5.16
N LYS A 18 0.19 2.23 -4.75
CA LYS A 18 -0.88 1.72 -5.61
C LYS A 18 -2.00 2.75 -5.82
N ARG A 19 -1.87 3.95 -5.24
CA ARG A 19 -2.89 5.02 -5.24
C ARG A 19 -4.23 4.51 -4.72
N PHE A 20 -4.19 3.74 -3.63
CA PHE A 20 -5.40 3.35 -2.94
C PHE A 20 -5.97 4.57 -2.20
N GLU A 21 -7.07 5.11 -2.70
CA GLU A 21 -7.77 6.26 -2.10
C GLU A 21 -9.08 5.78 -1.47
N ASP A 22 -9.34 6.18 -0.23
CA ASP A 22 -10.61 5.95 0.43
C ASP A 22 -11.58 7.10 0.11
N MET A 23 -12.68 6.79 -0.59
CA MET A 23 -13.71 7.78 -0.92
C MET A 23 -14.56 8.21 0.30
N TYR A 24 -14.08 8.02 1.52
CA TYR A 24 -14.92 8.10 2.72
C TYR A 24 -15.10 9.54 3.25
N TYR A 25 -14.16 10.44 2.97
CA TYR A 25 -14.26 11.83 3.41
C TYR A 25 -14.56 12.78 2.23
N PRO A 26 -15.70 13.49 2.24
CA PRO A 26 -15.94 14.56 1.29
C PRO A 26 -14.96 15.69 1.59
N HIS A 27 -14.01 15.89 0.68
CA HIS A 27 -13.08 17.01 0.76
C HIS A 27 -13.77 18.34 0.45
N SER A 28 -13.21 19.42 0.97
CA SER A 28 -13.66 20.77 0.63
C SER A 28 -13.24 21.11 -0.81
N LEU A 29 -14.07 21.85 -1.55
CA LEU A 29 -13.81 22.18 -2.97
C LEU A 29 -12.42 22.79 -3.25
N ILE A 30 -11.87 23.55 -2.30
CA ILE A 30 -10.53 24.14 -2.42
C ILE A 30 -9.45 23.06 -2.32
N GLN A 31 -9.65 22.06 -1.47
CA GLN A 31 -8.72 20.96 -1.29
C GLN A 31 -8.70 20.06 -2.53
N ASP A 32 -9.87 19.79 -3.14
CA ASP A 32 -9.97 19.04 -4.39
C ASP A 32 -9.21 19.76 -5.52
N MET A 33 -9.41 21.07 -5.67
CA MET A 33 -8.71 21.84 -6.71
C MET A 33 -7.18 21.82 -6.55
N ILE A 34 -6.67 21.94 -5.33
CA ILE A 34 -5.21 21.89 -5.06
C ILE A 34 -4.68 20.48 -5.35
N TRP A 35 -5.40 19.45 -4.88
CA TRP A 35 -4.98 18.06 -5.03
C TRP A 35 -5.02 17.62 -6.49
N ASP A 36 -6.07 17.99 -7.24
CA ASP A 36 -6.18 17.77 -8.69
C ASP A 36 -5.04 18.45 -9.45
N SER A 37 -4.73 19.70 -9.11
CA SER A 37 -3.63 20.44 -9.73
C SER A 37 -2.29 19.73 -9.50
N CYS A 38 -2.03 19.30 -8.26
CA CYS A 38 -0.85 18.51 -7.92
C CYS A 38 -0.85 17.16 -8.62
N TYR A 39 -1.98 16.47 -8.71
CA TYR A 39 -2.12 15.17 -9.37
C TYR A 39 -1.80 15.28 -10.86
N VAL A 40 -2.40 16.23 -11.58
CA VAL A 40 -2.17 16.48 -13.01
C VAL A 40 -0.69 16.76 -13.32
N LEU A 41 0.06 17.38 -12.40
CA LEU A 41 1.50 17.60 -12.54
C LEU A 41 2.33 16.36 -12.17
N THR A 42 1.91 15.63 -11.14
CA THR A 42 2.65 14.48 -10.60
C THR A 42 2.50 13.24 -11.47
N GLU A 43 1.33 13.04 -12.09
CA GLU A 43 1.05 11.92 -12.99
C GLU A 43 1.99 11.82 -14.19
N PRO A 44 2.22 12.87 -15.00
CA PRO A 44 3.16 12.81 -16.12
C PRO A 44 4.62 12.68 -15.67
N LEU A 45 4.96 13.09 -14.45
CA LEU A 45 6.30 12.87 -13.88
C LEU A 45 6.50 11.42 -13.44
N LEU A 46 5.52 10.84 -12.73
CA LEU A 46 5.63 9.47 -12.21
C LEU A 46 5.44 8.40 -13.28
N THR A 47 4.61 8.64 -14.30
CA THR A 47 4.35 7.68 -15.38
C THR A 47 5.43 7.68 -16.45
N ARG A 48 6.28 8.73 -16.50
CA ARG A 48 7.37 8.83 -17.46
C ARG A 48 8.52 7.90 -17.08
N TRP A 49 9.14 7.34 -18.11
CA TRP A 49 10.37 6.57 -17.96
C TRP A 49 11.48 7.48 -17.39
N PRO A 50 12.27 7.08 -16.37
CA PRO A 50 12.45 5.73 -15.81
C PRO A 50 11.69 5.44 -14.50
N LEU A 51 10.98 6.42 -13.93
CA LEU A 51 10.40 6.33 -12.59
C LEU A 51 9.35 5.23 -12.46
N ASN A 52 8.54 5.02 -13.50
CA ASN A 52 7.52 3.96 -13.49
C ASN A 52 8.16 2.55 -13.29
N LYS A 53 9.29 2.28 -13.94
CA LYS A 53 9.99 0.98 -13.82
C LYS A 53 10.64 0.78 -12.44
N LEU A 54 11.11 1.88 -11.82
CA LEU A 54 11.62 1.85 -10.44
C LEU A 54 10.49 1.62 -9.44
N ARG A 55 9.35 2.29 -9.63
CA ARG A 55 8.16 2.14 -8.79
C ARG A 55 7.63 0.71 -8.82
N GLU A 56 7.47 0.10 -9.99
CA GLU A 56 7.01 -1.29 -10.10
C GLU A 56 7.95 -2.27 -9.39
N LYS A 57 9.27 -2.09 -9.53
CA LYS A 57 10.26 -2.91 -8.82
C LYS A 57 10.17 -2.72 -7.30
N ALA A 58 10.09 -1.48 -6.84
CA ALA A 58 9.96 -1.16 -5.43
C ALA A 58 8.70 -1.79 -4.84
N LEU A 59 7.55 -1.65 -5.51
CA LEU A 59 6.28 -2.26 -5.09
C LEU A 59 6.38 -3.79 -4.99
N ARG A 60 7.00 -4.44 -5.97
CA ARG A 60 7.18 -5.90 -5.96
C ARG A 60 8.04 -6.37 -4.79
N VAL A 61 9.13 -5.66 -4.52
CA VAL A 61 10.03 -5.95 -3.40
C VAL A 61 9.30 -5.75 -2.06
N THR A 62 8.57 -4.65 -1.91
CA THR A 62 7.76 -4.39 -0.70
C THR A 62 6.74 -5.51 -0.49
N MET A 63 6.04 -5.95 -1.54
CA MET A 63 5.05 -7.01 -1.42
C MET A 63 5.64 -8.35 -1.03
N THR A 64 6.82 -8.68 -1.60
CA THR A 64 7.55 -9.90 -1.22
C THR A 64 7.95 -9.86 0.26
N HIS A 65 8.30 -8.68 0.78
CA HIS A 65 8.63 -8.51 2.19
C HIS A 65 7.41 -8.71 3.10
N ILE A 66 6.24 -8.18 2.70
CA ILE A 66 4.98 -8.36 3.44
C ILE A 66 4.61 -9.85 3.51
N HIS A 67 4.63 -10.56 2.38
CA HIS A 67 4.36 -12.01 2.35
C HIS A 67 5.32 -12.80 3.23
N TYR A 68 6.61 -12.46 3.22
CA TYR A 68 7.61 -13.09 4.07
C TYR A 68 7.35 -12.86 5.57
N GLU A 69 6.99 -11.63 5.96
CA GLU A 69 6.67 -11.31 7.35
C GLU A 69 5.39 -12.00 7.83
N ASP A 70 4.37 -12.11 6.97
CA ASP A 70 3.11 -12.81 7.26
C ASP A 70 3.34 -14.32 7.42
N GLU A 71 4.14 -14.96 6.55
CA GLU A 71 4.50 -16.37 6.66
C GLU A 71 5.30 -16.66 7.95
N ASN A 72 6.30 -15.84 8.25
CA ASN A 72 7.11 -15.98 9.46
C ASN A 72 6.28 -15.81 10.74
N SER A 73 5.29 -14.93 10.71
CA SER A 73 4.39 -14.65 11.83
C SER A 73 3.18 -15.58 11.88
N ARG A 74 3.08 -16.58 10.99
CA ARG A 74 1.91 -17.47 10.83
C ARG A 74 0.59 -16.70 10.66
N TYR A 75 0.62 -15.57 9.95
CA TYR A 75 -0.54 -14.72 9.68
C TYR A 75 -1.20 -14.12 10.94
N ILE A 76 -0.50 -14.13 12.07
CA ILE A 76 -1.00 -13.53 13.33
C ILE A 76 -0.74 -12.02 13.34
N THR A 77 0.27 -11.55 12.58
CA THR A 77 0.68 -10.14 12.36
C THR A 77 0.58 -9.30 13.65
N GLY A 78 1.70 -9.09 14.36
CA GLY A 78 1.80 -8.62 15.77
C GLY A 78 0.90 -7.49 16.32
N GLY A 79 0.05 -6.80 15.55
CA GLY A 79 -0.99 -5.92 16.07
C GLY A 79 -2.15 -5.70 15.08
N CYS A 80 -3.28 -5.17 15.58
CA CYS A 80 -4.52 -4.96 14.82
C CYS A 80 -4.31 -4.09 13.57
N VAL A 81 -3.59 -2.97 13.69
CA VAL A 81 -3.32 -2.05 12.58
C VAL A 81 -2.50 -2.74 11.50
N MET A 82 -1.48 -3.50 11.90
CA MET A 82 -0.58 -4.18 10.98
C MET A 82 -1.30 -5.29 10.20
N LYS A 83 -2.13 -6.08 10.88
CA LYS A 83 -2.96 -7.12 10.25
C LYS A 83 -3.90 -6.52 9.18
N VAL A 84 -4.58 -5.42 9.50
CA VAL A 84 -5.51 -4.77 8.56
C VAL A 84 -4.76 -4.21 7.35
N LEU A 85 -3.59 -3.60 7.54
CA LEU A 85 -2.79 -3.05 6.45
C LEU A 85 -2.20 -4.13 5.54
N SER A 86 -1.65 -5.22 6.10
CA SER A 86 -1.16 -6.36 5.31
C SER A 86 -2.30 -7.07 4.58
N MET A 87 -3.46 -7.23 5.22
CA MET A 87 -4.67 -7.76 4.59
C MET A 87 -5.13 -6.90 3.42
N LEU A 88 -5.16 -5.57 3.61
CA LEU A 88 -5.55 -4.63 2.57
C LEU A 88 -4.54 -4.62 1.42
N ALA A 89 -3.23 -4.68 1.70
CA ALA A 89 -2.20 -4.81 0.68
C ALA A 89 -2.34 -6.11 -0.13
N CYS A 90 -2.60 -7.24 0.54
CA CYS A 90 -2.89 -8.53 -0.12
C CYS A 90 -4.16 -8.45 -1.00
N TRP A 91 -5.19 -7.75 -0.53
CA TRP A 91 -6.44 -7.58 -1.28
C TRP A 91 -6.25 -6.70 -2.53
N VAL A 92 -5.46 -5.63 -2.44
CA VAL A 92 -5.11 -4.75 -3.57
C VAL A 92 -4.25 -5.47 -4.60
N GLU A 93 -3.41 -6.42 -4.19
CA GLU A 93 -2.65 -7.26 -5.10
C GLU A 93 -3.52 -8.30 -5.81
N ASP A 94 -4.22 -9.15 -5.03
CA ASP A 94 -5.13 -10.16 -5.56
C ASP A 94 -6.29 -10.41 -4.57
N PRO A 95 -7.52 -9.97 -4.91
CA PRO A 95 -8.67 -10.11 -4.02
C PRO A 95 -9.10 -11.58 -3.80
N ASN A 96 -8.72 -12.51 -4.68
CA ASN A 96 -9.05 -13.93 -4.58
C ASN A 96 -7.89 -14.81 -4.08
N GLY A 97 -6.72 -14.20 -3.83
CA GLY A 97 -5.49 -14.89 -3.46
C GLY A 97 -5.56 -15.60 -2.10
N ASP A 98 -4.78 -16.67 -1.97
CA ASP A 98 -4.72 -17.47 -0.74
C ASP A 98 -4.10 -16.69 0.43
N HIS A 99 -3.19 -15.75 0.16
CA HIS A 99 -2.59 -14.88 1.17
C HIS A 99 -3.63 -13.95 1.82
N PHE A 100 -4.55 -13.38 1.03
CA PHE A 100 -5.65 -12.58 1.55
C PHE A 100 -6.58 -13.42 2.43
N LYS A 101 -6.97 -14.62 1.99
CA LYS A 101 -7.84 -15.54 2.74
C LYS A 101 -7.23 -16.02 4.05
N LYS A 102 -5.91 -16.24 4.09
CA LYS A 102 -5.19 -16.65 5.31
C LYS A 102 -5.05 -15.49 6.30
N THR A 103 -4.79 -14.28 5.80
CA THR A 103 -4.64 -13.08 6.63
C THR A 103 -5.98 -12.55 7.15
N SER A 104 -7.08 -12.77 6.42
CA SER A 104 -8.42 -12.35 6.84
C SER A 104 -9.08 -13.27 7.87
N ARG A 105 -8.55 -14.49 8.02
CA ARG A 105 -9.02 -15.48 8.99
C ARG A 105 -8.49 -15.22 10.40
#